data_AF-A0AAW3IZW6-F1
#
_entry.id   AF-A0AAW3IZW6-F1
#
_cell.length_a   1.000
_cell.length_b   1.000
_cell.length_c   1.000
_cell.angle_alpha   90.00
_cell.angle_beta   90.00
_cell.angle_gamma   90.00
#
_symmetry.space_group_name_H-M   'P 1'
#
loop_
_entity.id
_entity.type
_entity.pdbx_description
1 polymer ?
#
loop_
_entity_poly.entity_id
_entity_poly.type
_entity_poly.pdbx_seq_one_letter_code
_entity_poly.pdbx_strand_id
1 'polypeptide(L)'
;KYVGGDSFQSIVVASFIGIPLYLRIEMAIPLLNVLIAKGMGLGAALALIIGGTGASLPEIALVSAVLKRKAVIAFVGIVLTTAIIGGAIFQYVV
;
A
#
# COMPACT_ATOMS: atom_id res chain seq x y z
N LYS A 1 -8.30 -13.98 -0.03
CA LYS A 1 -8.79 -14.27 1.34
C LYS A 1 -8.56 -13.10 2.29
N TYR A 2 -7.32 -12.65 2.53
CA TYR A 2 -7.06 -11.55 3.49
C TYR A 2 -7.30 -10.14 2.92
N VAL A 3 -7.10 -9.95 1.61
CA VAL A 3 -7.40 -8.69 0.89
C VAL A 3 -8.70 -8.77 0.07
N GLY A 4 -9.53 -9.78 0.32
CA GLY A 4 -10.75 -10.03 -0.45
C GLY A 4 -11.95 -9.32 0.14
N GLY A 5 -12.79 -8.74 -0.73
CA GLY A 5 -13.98 -7.97 -0.36
C GLY A 5 -13.67 -6.55 0.10
N ASP A 6 -14.74 -5.78 0.31
CA ASP A 6 -14.68 -4.38 0.70
C ASP A 6 -14.73 -4.25 2.23
N SER A 7 -13.69 -4.74 2.90
CA SER A 7 -13.56 -4.63 4.35
C SER A 7 -12.41 -3.69 4.74
N PHE A 8 -12.57 -2.97 5.84
CA PHE A 8 -11.49 -2.13 6.39
C PHE A 8 -10.24 -2.96 6.72
N GLN A 9 -10.41 -4.22 7.13
CA GLN A 9 -9.30 -5.14 7.37
C GLN A 9 -8.50 -5.43 6.10
N SER A 10 -9.17 -5.56 4.95
CA SER A 10 -8.51 -5.77 3.65
C SER A 10 -7.63 -4.58 3.27
N ILE A 11 -8.06 -3.36 3.56
CA ILE A 11 -7.27 -2.14 3.35
C ILE A 11 -6.00 -2.18 4.21
N VAL A 12 -6.14 -2.40 5.52
CA VAL A 12 -5.01 -2.42 6.45
C VAL A 12 -3.99 -3.50 6.05
N VAL A 13 -4.46 -4.72 5.78
CA VAL A 13 -3.58 -5.81 5.34
C VAL A 13 -2.88 -5.47 4.04
N ALA A 14 -3.59 -4.90 3.07
CA ALA A 14 -3.01 -4.48 1.80
C ALA A 14 -1.95 -3.38 1.97
N SER A 15 -2.17 -2.40 2.87
CA SER A 15 -1.16 -1.37 3.17
C SER A 15 0.13 -1.97 3.74
N PHE A 16 0.02 -2.92 4.66
CA PHE A 16 1.20 -3.59 5.25
C PHE A 16 1.92 -4.51 4.27
N ILE A 17 1.19 -5.17 3.35
CA ILE A 17 1.78 -5.98 2.29
C ILE A 17 2.43 -5.09 1.22
N GLY A 18 1.83 -3.93 0.93
CA GLY A 18 2.34 -2.96 -0.03
C GLY A 18 3.73 -2.47 0.35
N ILE A 19 3.93 -2.00 1.59
CA ILE A 19 5.19 -1.38 2.04
C ILE A 19 6.46 -2.21 1.74
N PRO A 20 6.58 -3.51 2.03
CA PRO A 20 7.78 -4.25 1.64
C PRO A 20 7.84 -4.59 0.15
N LEU A 21 6.71 -4.53 -0.55
CA LEU A 21 6.59 -4.97 -1.94
C LEU A 21 7.03 -3.87 -2.89
N TYR A 22 8.12 -4.09 -3.62
CA TYR A 22 8.56 -3.18 -4.66
C TYR A 22 7.60 -3.21 -5.85
N LEU A 23 6.72 -2.22 -5.94
CA LEU A 23 5.78 -2.08 -7.03
C LEU A 23 6.14 -0.86 -7.87
N ARG A 24 6.43 -1.11 -9.14
CA ARG A 24 6.39 -0.06 -10.16
C ARG A 24 4.99 0.03 -10.72
N ILE A 25 4.53 1.25 -11.02
CA ILE A 25 3.18 1.51 -11.53
C ILE A 25 2.87 0.71 -12.80
N GLU A 26 3.85 0.53 -13.68
CA GLU A 26 3.69 -0.23 -14.92
C GLU A 26 3.36 -1.71 -14.66
N MET A 27 3.87 -2.28 -13.57
CA MET A 27 3.57 -3.67 -13.15
C MET A 27 2.37 -3.76 -12.21
N ALA A 28 2.13 -2.70 -11.42
CA ALA A 28 1.07 -2.67 -10.42
C ALA A 28 -0.32 -2.71 -11.05
N ILE A 29 -0.54 -1.97 -12.15
CA ILE A 29 -1.85 -1.89 -12.81
C ILE A 29 -2.31 -3.27 -13.32
N PRO A 30 -1.51 -4.03 -14.12
CA PRO A 30 -1.89 -5.39 -14.53
C PRO A 30 -2.12 -6.34 -13.35
N LEU A 31 -1.25 -6.30 -12.34
CA LEU A 31 -1.37 -7.14 -11.13
C LEU A 31 -2.70 -6.89 -10.42
N LEU A 32 -3.03 -5.61 -10.19
CA LEU A 32 -4.26 -5.25 -9.51
C LEU A 32 -5.50 -5.62 -10.32
N ASN A 33 -5.49 -5.46 -11.65
CA ASN A 33 -6.61 -5.91 -12.48
C ASN A 33 -6.91 -7.41 -12.26
N VAL A 34 -5.87 -8.24 -12.15
CA VAL A 34 -6.03 -9.67 -11.86
C VAL A 34 -6.55 -9.90 -10.43
N LEU A 35 -6.04 -9.17 -9.44
CA LEU A 35 -6.45 -9.34 -8.05
C LEU A 35 -7.89 -8.85 -7.80
N ILE A 36 -8.27 -7.73 -8.41
CA ILE A 36 -9.63 -7.18 -8.36
C ILE A 36 -10.60 -8.16 -9.03
N ALA A 37 -10.25 -8.70 -10.20
CA ALA A 37 -11.03 -9.76 -10.85
C ALA A 37 -11.17 -11.03 -9.97
N LYS A 38 -10.21 -11.27 -9.06
CA LYS A 38 -10.27 -12.34 -8.05
C LYS A 38 -10.95 -11.92 -6.73
N GLY A 39 -11.59 -10.76 -6.69
CA GLY A 39 -12.38 -10.27 -5.56
C GLY A 39 -11.62 -9.41 -4.56
N MET A 40 -10.48 -8.83 -4.92
CA MET A 40 -9.83 -7.79 -4.11
C MET A 40 -10.66 -6.50 -4.13
N GLY A 41 -10.91 -5.92 -2.95
CA GLY A 41 -11.62 -4.65 -2.84
C GLY A 41 -10.81 -3.49 -3.44
N LEU A 42 -11.51 -2.51 -4.01
CA LEU A 42 -10.88 -1.37 -4.69
C LEU A 42 -10.07 -0.48 -3.72
N GLY A 43 -10.58 -0.26 -2.51
CA GLY A 43 -9.82 0.46 -1.47
C GLY A 43 -8.55 -0.27 -1.05
N ALA A 44 -8.61 -1.61 -0.97
CA ALA A 44 -7.43 -2.44 -0.69
C ALA A 44 -6.41 -2.37 -1.84
N ALA A 45 -6.87 -2.35 -3.09
CA ALA A 45 -6.01 -2.20 -4.26
C ALA A 45 -5.25 -0.86 -4.23
N LEU A 46 -5.95 0.23 -3.88
CA LEU A 46 -5.33 1.55 -3.75
C LEU A 46 -4.32 1.59 -2.60
N ALA A 47 -4.67 1.04 -1.44
CA ALA A 47 -3.77 0.91 -0.30
C ALA A 47 -2.48 0.13 -0.65
N LEU A 48 -2.60 -0.92 -1.46
CA LEU A 48 -1.46 -1.71 -1.93
C LEU A 48 -0.53 -0.91 -2.85
N ILE A 49 -1.08 -0.11 -3.77
CA ILE A 49 -0.28 0.81 -4.60
C ILE A 49 0.45 1.81 -3.72
N ILE A 50 -0.29 2.56 -2.88
CA ILE A 50 0.30 3.64 -2.07
C ILE A 50 1.43 3.09 -1.19
N GLY A 51 1.22 1.94 -0.55
CA GLY A 51 2.27 1.28 0.23
C GLY A 51 3.46 0.86 -0.62
N GLY A 52 3.21 0.15 -1.73
CA GLY A 52 4.26 -0.45 -2.56
C GLY A 52 5.00 0.49 -3.50
N THR A 53 4.47 1.68 -3.76
CA THR A 53 5.21 2.75 -4.45
C THR A 53 5.75 3.80 -3.46
N GLY A 54 5.11 3.96 -2.31
CA GLY A 54 5.39 5.04 -1.37
C GLY A 54 6.51 4.74 -0.38
N ALA A 55 6.64 3.48 0.07
CA ALA A 55 7.66 3.09 1.03
C ALA A 55 8.20 1.68 0.76
N SER A 56 8.39 1.32 -0.51
CA SER A 56 8.95 0.02 -0.88
C SER A 56 10.34 -0.24 -0.28
N LEU A 57 10.73 -1.51 -0.18
CA LEU A 57 12.01 -1.92 0.39
C LEU A 57 13.23 -1.13 -0.15
N PRO A 58 13.39 -0.91 -1.48
CA PRO A 58 14.50 -0.10 -1.98
C PRO A 58 14.43 1.38 -1.56
N GLU A 59 13.24 1.97 -1.44
CA GLU A 59 13.03 3.35 -0.98
C GLU A 59 13.37 3.48 0.49
N ILE A 60 12.95 2.53 1.33
CA ILE A 60 13.35 2.49 2.74
C ILE A 60 14.87 2.36 2.85
N ALA A 61 15.49 1.49 2.04
CA ALA A 61 16.94 1.33 2.03
C ALA A 61 17.65 2.64 1.66
N LEU A 62 17.18 3.32 0.61
CA LEU A 62 17.71 4.62 0.17
C LEU A 62 17.57 5.69 1.26
N VAL A 63 16.37 5.85 1.83
CA VAL A 63 16.09 6.85 2.87
C VAL A 63 16.88 6.55 4.14
N SER A 64 17.08 5.28 4.48
CA SER A 64 17.87 4.87 5.66
C SER A 64 19.36 5.18 5.55
N ALA A 65 19.89 5.36 4.33
CA ALA A 65 21.28 5.76 4.11
C ALA A 65 21.53 7.25 4.44
N VAL A 66 20.48 8.08 4.38
CA VAL A 66 20.59 9.55 4.55
C VAL A 66 19.96 10.02 5.86
N LEU A 67 18.88 9.38 6.31
CA LEU A 67 18.10 9.79 7.47
C LEU A 67 18.42 8.97 8.73
N LYS A 68 18.23 9.60 9.90
CA LYS A 68 18.27 8.90 11.18
C LYS A 68 17.14 7.88 11.27
N ARG A 69 17.36 6.76 11.97
CA ARG A 69 16.37 5.69 12.18
C ARG A 69 14.98 6.20 12.62
N LYS A 70 14.92 7.22 13.48
CA LYS A 70 13.66 7.84 13.92
C LYS A 70 12.86 8.47 12.77
N ALA A 71 13.55 9.11 11.82
CA ALA A 71 12.92 9.72 10.65
C ALA A 71 12.47 8.66 9.64
N VAL A 72 13.21 7.55 9.48
CA VAL A 72 12.77 6.40 8.65
C VAL A 72 11.48 5.80 9.20
N ILE A 73 11.39 5.59 10.51
CA ILE A 73 10.16 5.08 11.15
C ILE A 73 8.99 6.05 10.94
N ALA A 74 9.23 7.36 11.10
CA ALA A 74 8.20 8.37 10.84
C ALA A 74 7.74 8.36 9.38
N PHE A 75 8.67 8.25 8.43
CA PHE A 75 8.38 8.15 7.00
C PHE A 75 7.48 6.94 6.69
N VAL A 76 7.87 5.74 7.14
CA VAL A 76 7.06 4.52 6.94
C VAL A 76 5.69 4.66 7.61
N GLY A 77 5.64 5.24 8.81
CA GLY A 77 4.38 5.51 9.52
C GLY A 77 3.45 6.42 8.72
N ILE A 78 3.96 7.52 8.16
CA ILE A 78 3.18 8.46 7.34
C ILE A 78 2.67 7.76 6.07
N VAL A 79 3.51 6.99 5.37
CA VAL A 79 3.07 6.26 4.17
C VAL A 79 2.01 5.23 4.50
N LEU A 80 2.18 4.47 5.59
CA LEU A 80 1.19 3.50 6.06
C LEU A 80 -0.15 4.18 6.38
N THR A 81 -0.12 5.28 7.13
CA THR A 81 -1.33 6.05 7.46
C THR A 81 -1.99 6.61 6.19
N THR A 82 -1.20 7.11 5.24
CA THR A 82 -1.70 7.61 3.96
C THR A 82 -2.35 6.50 3.13
N ALA A 83 -1.76 5.31 3.10
CA ALA A 83 -2.30 4.15 2.40
C ALA A 83 -3.65 3.71 2.99
N ILE A 84 -3.76 3.64 4.32
CA ILE A 84 -4.99 3.24 5.01
C ILE A 84 -6.08 4.30 4.80
N ILE A 85 -5.78 5.58 5.02
CA ILE A 85 -6.76 6.67 4.86
C ILE A 85 -7.19 6.78 3.39
N GLY A 86 -6.24 6.78 2.45
CA GLY A 86 -6.52 6.86 1.02
C GLY A 86 -7.38 5.70 0.54
N GLY A 87 -7.02 4.46 0.92
CA GLY A 87 -7.79 3.27 0.61
C GLY A 87 -9.20 3.29 1.21
N ALA A 88 -9.34 3.75 2.45
CA ALA A 88 -10.64 3.88 3.10
C ALA A 88 -11.52 4.92 2.41
N ILE A 89 -10.99 6.13 2.16
CA ILE A 89 -11.72 7.18 1.44
C ILE A 89 -12.18 6.66 0.09
N PHE A 90 -11.29 6.01 -0.67
CA PHE A 90 -11.62 5.49 -1.99
C PHE A 90 -12.77 4.48 -1.93
N GLN A 91 -12.76 3.57 -0.96
CA GLN A 91 -13.81 2.59 -0.78
C GLN A 91 -15.18 3.19 -0.40
N TYR A 92 -15.20 4.33 0.31
CA TYR A 92 -16.45 4.98 0.70
C TYR A 92 -17.00 5.94 -0.35
N VAL A 93 -16.14 6.49 -1.21
CA VAL A 93 -16.51 7.50 -2.21
C VAL A 93 -16.88 6.86 -3.55
N VAL A 94 -16.20 5.77 -3.92
CA VAL A 94 -16.34 5.06 -5.21
C VAL A 94 -17.01 3.71 -4.98
#